data_AF-A0A5C8M7I5-F1
#
_entry.id   AF-A0A5C8M7I5-F1
#
_cell.length_a   1.000
_cell.length_b   1.000
_cell.length_c   1.000
_cell.angle_alpha   90.00
_cell.angle_beta   90.00
_cell.angle_gamma   90.00
#
_symmetry.space_group_name_H-M   'P 1'
#
loop_
_entity.id
_entity.type
_entity.pdbx_description
1 polymer ?
#
loop_
_entity_poly.entity_id
_entity_poly.type
_entity_poly.pdbx_seq_one_letter_code
_entity_poly.pdbx_strand_id
1 'polypeptide(L)'
;MKITAKGSHPNSDASVTPPELAKGQYNVKDFGVRPSYGWWLRHVKGITFNNTTVNFESNDDRYAVAVDDAEKIEFNNFSMAKGMGIGSRVLLKNTVKSFYMHDSPNLPTVGPVDITGTKTY
;
A
#
# COMPACT_ATOMS: atom_id res chain seq x y z
N MET A 1 -5.27 5.30 14.38
CA MET A 1 -4.03 6.08 14.10
C MET A 1 -4.20 6.84 12.78
N LYS A 2 -3.64 8.05 12.63
CA LYS A 2 -3.70 8.83 11.38
C LYS A 2 -2.31 9.35 10.98
N ILE A 3 -1.93 9.15 9.72
CA ILE A 3 -0.66 9.62 9.13
C ILE A 3 -0.98 10.50 7.92
N THR A 4 -0.28 11.63 7.79
CA THR A 4 -0.36 12.50 6.61
C THR A 4 1.04 12.69 6.03
N ALA A 5 1.25 12.23 4.81
CA ALA A 5 2.48 12.44 4.04
C ALA A 5 2.48 13.83 3.39
N LYS A 6 3.65 14.35 3.01
CA LYS A 6 3.73 15.60 2.23
C LYS A 6 3.14 15.45 0.82
N GLY A 7 3.35 14.30 0.19
CA GLY A 7 2.87 14.02 -1.16
C GLY A 7 3.82 14.49 -2.26
N SER A 8 3.26 14.83 -3.43
CA SER A 8 3.96 15.39 -4.60
C SER A 8 4.81 14.40 -5.41
N HIS A 9 4.46 13.11 -5.38
CA HIS A 9 5.09 12.10 -6.23
C HIS A 9 4.25 11.78 -7.48
N PRO A 10 4.87 11.65 -8.67
CA PRO A 10 4.19 11.28 -9.91
C PRO A 10 3.88 9.77 -9.97
N ASN A 11 2.99 9.38 -10.89
CA ASN A 11 2.62 7.97 -11.12
C ASN A 11 3.84 7.09 -11.48
N SER A 12 4.85 7.64 -12.17
CA SER A 12 6.09 6.90 -12.48
C SER A 12 6.76 6.30 -11.24
N ASP A 13 6.63 6.96 -10.08
CA ASP A 13 7.21 6.49 -8.82
C ASP A 13 6.45 5.28 -8.25
N ALA A 14 5.18 5.10 -8.61
CA ALA A 14 4.35 3.98 -8.17
C ALA A 14 4.83 2.64 -8.72
N SER A 15 5.52 2.65 -9.87
CA SER A 15 6.07 1.46 -10.51
C SER A 15 7.49 1.11 -10.04
N VAL A 16 8.10 1.94 -9.19
CA VAL A 16 9.46 1.72 -8.69
C VAL A 16 9.49 0.47 -7.82
N THR A 17 10.47 -0.39 -8.08
CA THR A 17 10.82 -1.52 -7.21
C THR A 17 12.11 -1.18 -6.48
N PRO A 18 12.05 -0.81 -5.19
CA PRO A 18 13.26 -0.52 -4.43
C PRO A 18 14.21 -1.73 -4.36
N PRO A 19 15.53 -1.50 -4.32
CA PRO A 19 16.52 -2.57 -4.26
C PRO A 19 16.42 -3.38 -2.95
N GLU A 20 16.92 -4.61 -2.98
CA GLU A 20 17.24 -5.34 -1.75
C GLU A 20 18.59 -4.85 -1.23
N LEU A 21 18.62 -4.41 0.02
CA LEU A 21 19.83 -3.86 0.64
C LEU A 21 20.65 -4.94 1.32
N ALA A 22 21.96 -4.85 1.18
CA ALA A 22 22.87 -5.77 1.87
C ALA A 22 22.94 -5.45 3.37
N LYS A 23 23.39 -6.43 4.17
CA LYS A 23 23.61 -6.24 5.60
C LYS A 23 24.53 -5.04 5.85
N GLY A 24 24.09 -4.11 6.70
CA GLY A 24 24.81 -2.87 7.02
C GLY A 24 24.32 -1.64 6.27
N GLN A 25 23.49 -1.77 5.23
CA GLN A 25 22.84 -0.66 4.53
C GLN A 25 21.48 -0.37 5.15
N TYR A 26 21.47 0.30 6.31
CA TYR A 26 20.24 0.63 7.04
C TYR A 26 19.75 2.07 6.80
N ASN A 27 20.39 2.84 5.92
CA ASN A 27 19.97 4.22 5.71
C ASN A 27 18.70 4.24 4.87
N VAL A 28 17.71 5.03 5.28
CA VAL A 28 16.44 5.17 4.56
C VAL A 28 16.65 5.59 3.11
N LYS A 29 17.68 6.42 2.84
CA LYS A 29 18.04 6.86 1.49
C LYS A 29 18.47 5.73 0.56
N ASP A 30 18.98 4.63 1.11
CA ASP A 30 19.50 3.51 0.32
C ASP A 30 18.35 2.76 -0.40
N PHE A 31 17.13 2.83 0.14
CA PHE A 31 15.92 2.33 -0.52
C PHE A 31 15.41 3.22 -1.66
N GLY A 32 15.86 4.47 -1.75
CA GLY A 32 15.37 5.42 -2.75
C GLY A 32 13.86 5.69 -2.68
N VAL A 33 13.24 5.81 -3.86
CA VAL A 33 11.81 6.07 -4.00
C VAL A 33 11.03 4.79 -3.73
N ARG A 34 10.01 4.88 -2.87
CA ARG A 34 9.11 3.78 -2.53
C ARG A 34 7.81 3.89 -3.32
N PRO A 35 7.18 2.78 -3.72
CA PRO A 35 5.96 2.77 -4.54
C PRO A 35 4.71 3.19 -3.77
N SER A 36 4.84 3.53 -2.48
CA SER A 36 3.74 3.93 -1.62
C SER A 36 4.06 5.18 -0.81
N TYR A 37 3.04 6.04 -0.63
CA TYR A 37 3.09 7.15 0.32
C TYR A 37 2.66 6.75 1.74
N GLY A 38 1.98 5.61 1.88
CA GLY A 38 1.48 5.06 3.14
C GLY A 38 2.31 3.86 3.58
N TRP A 39 1.87 2.66 3.21
CA TRP A 39 2.48 1.41 3.63
C TRP A 39 3.09 0.65 2.47
N TRP A 40 4.39 0.38 2.53
CA TRP A 40 5.07 -0.57 1.65
C TRP A 40 5.49 -1.79 2.48
N LEU A 41 4.88 -2.93 2.17
CA LEU A 41 5.02 -4.19 2.90
C LEU A 41 5.73 -5.20 1.99
N ARG A 42 6.96 -5.57 2.34
CA ARG A 42 7.75 -6.53 1.56
C ARG A 42 8.37 -7.60 2.43
N HIS A 43 8.31 -8.87 2.03
CA HIS A 43 8.87 -10.00 2.77
C HIS A 43 8.30 -10.13 4.19
N VAL A 44 7.02 -9.80 4.37
CA VAL A 44 6.35 -9.78 5.67
C VAL A 44 5.22 -10.81 5.76
N LYS A 45 4.95 -11.25 6.99
CA LYS A 45 3.87 -12.18 7.30
C LYS A 45 3.10 -11.79 8.56
N GLY A 46 1.77 -11.87 8.51
CA GLY A 46 0.91 -11.71 9.70
C GLY A 46 0.80 -10.27 10.18
N ILE A 47 0.63 -9.32 9.26
CA ILE A 47 0.53 -7.90 9.59
C ILE A 47 -0.93 -7.47 9.53
N THR A 48 -1.44 -6.92 10.64
CA THR A 48 -2.80 -6.36 10.72
C THR A 48 -2.76 -4.89 11.10
N PHE A 49 -3.48 -4.06 10.35
CA PHE A 49 -3.73 -2.65 10.66
C PHE A 49 -5.18 -2.46 11.08
N ASN A 50 -5.41 -1.94 12.29
CA ASN A 50 -6.75 -1.69 12.82
C ASN A 50 -7.01 -0.19 12.99
N ASN A 51 -8.13 0.32 12.49
CA ASN A 51 -8.58 1.70 12.69
C ASN A 51 -7.50 2.73 12.29
N THR A 52 -6.96 2.58 11.09
CA THR A 52 -5.86 3.44 10.61
C THR A 52 -6.25 4.30 9.43
N THR A 53 -5.53 5.41 9.22
CA THR A 53 -5.78 6.30 8.10
C THR A 53 -4.47 6.84 7.56
N VAL A 54 -4.32 6.84 6.24
CA VAL A 54 -3.20 7.49 5.54
C VAL A 54 -3.72 8.53 4.56
N ASN A 55 -3.11 9.70 4.56
CA ASN A 55 -3.46 10.79 3.66
C ASN A 55 -2.19 11.50 3.16
N PHE A 56 -2.34 12.46 2.25
CA PHE A 56 -1.28 13.34 1.80
C PHE A 56 -1.73 14.80 1.78
N GLU A 57 -0.81 15.74 1.97
CA GLU A 57 -1.09 17.18 1.89
C GLU A 57 -1.23 17.64 0.45
N SER A 58 -0.32 17.21 -0.42
CA SER A 58 -0.34 17.44 -1.87
C SER A 58 -0.58 16.13 -2.62
N ASN A 59 -1.13 16.20 -3.84
CA ASN A 59 -1.41 15.01 -4.64
C ASN A 59 -0.22 14.05 -4.69
N ASP A 60 -0.45 12.79 -4.39
CA ASP A 60 0.56 11.73 -4.47
C ASP A 60 -0.01 10.58 -5.30
N ASP A 61 0.59 10.36 -6.46
CA ASP A 61 0.18 9.32 -7.41
C ASP A 61 0.90 7.99 -7.16
N ARG A 62 1.42 7.78 -5.96
CA ARG A 62 1.84 6.45 -5.49
C ARG A 62 0.68 5.75 -4.79
N TYR A 63 0.84 4.44 -4.57
CA TYR A 63 -0.19 3.66 -3.90
C TYR A 63 -0.29 4.03 -2.41
N ALA A 64 -1.48 3.95 -1.83
CA ALA A 64 -1.63 4.05 -0.38
C ALA A 64 -1.05 2.82 0.34
N VAL A 65 -1.19 1.64 -0.31
CA VAL A 65 -0.61 0.38 0.15
C VAL A 65 0.03 -0.33 -1.03
N ALA A 66 1.29 -0.73 -0.89
CA ALA A 66 1.98 -1.60 -1.83
C ALA A 66 2.46 -2.84 -1.07
N VAL A 67 2.04 -4.03 -1.53
CA VAL A 67 2.43 -5.32 -0.94
C VAL A 67 3.22 -6.12 -1.98
N ASP A 68 4.40 -6.59 -1.58
CA ASP A 68 5.34 -7.30 -2.45
C ASP A 68 5.89 -8.54 -1.74
N ASP A 69 5.56 -9.75 -2.19
CA ASP A 69 5.99 -11.01 -1.56
C ASP A 69 5.63 -11.10 -0.06
N ALA A 70 4.35 -11.35 0.22
CA ALA A 70 3.81 -11.32 1.58
C ALA A 70 2.67 -12.31 1.82
N GLU A 71 2.38 -12.58 3.10
CA GLU A 71 1.33 -13.51 3.52
C GLU A 71 0.55 -12.96 4.72
N LYS A 72 -0.78 -13.20 4.78
CA LYS A 72 -1.64 -12.80 5.92
C LYS A 72 -1.53 -11.31 6.23
N ILE A 73 -1.94 -10.48 5.27
CA ILE A 73 -2.00 -9.03 5.42
C ILE A 73 -3.46 -8.62 5.58
N GLU A 74 -3.76 -7.84 6.62
CA GLU A 74 -5.12 -7.44 6.97
C GLU A 74 -5.19 -5.94 7.30
N PHE A 75 -6.23 -5.29 6.77
CA PHE A 75 -6.58 -3.91 7.03
C PHE A 75 -8.05 -3.86 7.50
N ASN A 76 -8.26 -3.61 8.78
CA ASN A 76 -9.59 -3.45 9.36
C ASN A 76 -9.84 -1.96 9.61
N ASN A 77 -10.90 -1.42 9.00
CA ASN A 77 -11.29 -0.01 9.10
C ASN A 77 -10.13 0.94 8.77
N PHE A 78 -9.63 0.81 7.54
CA PHE A 78 -8.54 1.58 6.98
C PHE A 78 -9.02 2.60 5.95
N SER A 79 -8.65 3.88 6.13
CA SER A 79 -9.00 4.95 5.19
C SER A 79 -7.76 5.47 4.45
N MET A 80 -7.91 5.75 3.16
CA MET A 80 -6.82 6.18 2.30
C MET A 80 -7.29 7.14 1.18
N ALA A 81 -6.50 8.19 0.97
CA ALA A 81 -6.63 9.04 -0.19
C ALA A 81 -6.21 8.33 -1.49
N LYS A 82 -6.55 8.93 -2.64
CA LYS A 82 -6.17 8.42 -3.97
C LYS A 82 -5.60 9.58 -4.75
N GLY A 83 -4.40 9.38 -5.30
CA GLY A 83 -3.83 10.32 -6.27
C GLY A 83 -4.73 10.47 -7.50
N MET A 84 -4.73 11.64 -8.11
CA MET A 84 -5.52 11.93 -9.30
C MET A 84 -5.08 11.10 -10.51
N GLY A 85 -3.80 10.72 -10.58
CA GLY A 85 -3.19 10.04 -11.72
C GLY A 85 -3.17 8.51 -11.67
N ILE A 86 -3.71 7.87 -10.62
CA ILE A 86 -3.67 6.40 -10.45
C ILE A 86 -5.03 5.75 -10.62
N GLY A 87 -5.09 4.48 -11.06
CA GLY A 87 -6.33 3.70 -11.15
C GLY A 87 -6.79 3.13 -9.80
N SER A 88 -5.85 2.67 -8.98
CA SER A 88 -6.10 1.98 -7.70
C SER A 88 -5.30 2.61 -6.55
N ARG A 89 -5.75 2.38 -5.31
CA ARG A 89 -5.01 2.77 -4.09
C ARG A 89 -4.08 1.67 -3.58
N VAL A 90 -4.24 0.44 -4.07
CA VAL A 90 -3.51 -0.74 -3.59
C VAL A 90 -2.79 -1.38 -4.76
N LEU A 91 -1.51 -1.71 -4.55
CA LEU A 91 -0.70 -2.54 -5.42
C LEU A 91 -0.40 -3.87 -4.72
N LEU A 92 -0.68 -4.98 -5.38
CA LEU A 92 -0.19 -6.30 -4.99
C LEU A 92 0.78 -6.78 -6.07
N LYS A 93 1.97 -7.18 -5.67
CA LYS A 93 3.05 -7.59 -6.56
C LYS A 93 3.65 -8.91 -6.10
N ASN A 94 4.17 -9.68 -7.04
CA ASN A 94 4.75 -10.99 -6.79
C ASN A 94 3.75 -11.90 -6.05
N THR A 95 4.22 -12.71 -5.10
CA THR A 95 3.36 -13.68 -4.40
C THR A 95 2.70 -13.04 -3.19
N VAL A 96 1.38 -12.82 -3.25
CA VAL A 96 0.59 -12.38 -2.08
C VAL A 96 -0.47 -13.43 -1.79
N LYS A 97 -0.27 -14.23 -0.73
CA LYS A 97 -1.11 -15.43 -0.48
C LYS A 97 -2.41 -15.15 0.26
N SER A 98 -2.52 -14.04 1.00
CA SER A 98 -3.75 -13.63 1.69
C SER A 98 -3.70 -12.13 1.98
N PHE A 99 -4.62 -11.37 1.40
CA PHE A 99 -4.76 -9.93 1.58
C PHE A 99 -6.22 -9.56 1.85
N TYR A 100 -6.45 -8.83 2.93
CA TYR A 100 -7.75 -8.56 3.52
C TYR A 100 -7.88 -7.05 3.87
N MET A 101 -9.01 -6.39 3.54
CA MET A 101 -9.29 -4.97 3.80
C MET A 101 -10.77 -4.61 4.17
N HIS A 102 -11.30 -4.92 5.36
CA HIS A 102 -12.72 -4.71 5.71
C HIS A 102 -13.03 -3.34 6.27
N ASP A 103 -14.35 -3.07 6.33
CA ASP A 103 -14.92 -2.03 7.18
C ASP A 103 -14.32 -0.66 6.86
N SER A 104 -13.81 -0.56 5.64
CA SER A 104 -12.95 0.50 5.15
C SER A 104 -13.72 1.30 4.11
N PRO A 105 -13.75 2.63 4.20
CA PRO A 105 -14.31 3.46 3.15
C PRO A 105 -13.43 3.41 1.90
N ASN A 106 -14.00 3.68 0.72
CA ASN A 106 -13.26 3.90 -0.53
C ASN A 106 -12.37 2.73 -0.98
N LEU A 107 -12.84 1.51 -0.75
CA LEU A 107 -12.18 0.29 -1.20
C LEU A 107 -11.82 0.35 -2.69
N PRO A 108 -10.64 -0.16 -3.09
CA PRO A 108 -10.22 -0.15 -4.49
C PRO A 108 -11.30 -0.70 -5.42
N THR A 109 -11.60 0.04 -6.49
CA THR A 109 -12.57 -0.36 -7.51
C THR A 109 -11.96 -1.25 -8.59
N VAL A 110 -10.62 -1.31 -8.66
CA VAL A 110 -9.83 -2.19 -9.53
C VAL A 110 -8.63 -2.74 -8.76
N GLY A 111 -8.41 -4.05 -8.88
CA GLY A 111 -7.53 -4.92 -8.09
C GLY A 111 -8.12 -6.33 -8.06
N PRO A 112 -7.44 -7.38 -7.57
CA PRO A 112 -8.04 -8.70 -7.50
C PRO A 112 -9.34 -8.63 -6.69
N VAL A 113 -10.43 -8.89 -7.41
CA VAL A 113 -11.79 -9.09 -6.92
C VAL A 113 -11.84 -10.50 -6.34
N ASP A 114 -12.38 -10.68 -5.14
CA ASP A 114 -12.86 -12.01 -4.76
C ASP A 114 -14.26 -12.25 -5.35
N ILE A 115 -14.47 -13.44 -5.91
CA ILE A 115 -15.37 -13.77 -7.03
C ILE A 115 -16.88 -13.81 -6.67
N THR A 116 -17.32 -13.36 -5.50
CA THR A 116 -18.69 -13.63 -5.00
C THR A 116 -19.54 -12.41 -4.66
N GLY A 117 -19.07 -11.18 -4.94
CA GLY A 117 -19.87 -9.96 -4.76
C GLY A 117 -20.25 -9.63 -3.31
N THR A 118 -19.73 -10.39 -2.34
CA THR A 118 -19.88 -10.14 -0.90
C THR A 118 -18.51 -9.79 -0.35
N LYS A 119 -18.34 -8.60 0.22
CA LYS A 119 -17.08 -8.20 0.88
C LYS A 119 -16.99 -8.86 2.25
N THR A 120 -16.62 -10.13 2.24
CA THR A 120 -16.19 -10.87 3.43
C THR A 120 -14.67 -10.90 3.51
N TYR A 121 -14.17 -10.98 4.73
CA TYR A 121 -12.79 -11.33 5.06
C TYR A 121 -12.74 -12.77 5.48
#